data_AF-A0A5B1RD09-F1
#
_entry.id   AF-A0A5B1RD09-F1
#
_cell.length_a   1.000
_cell.length_b   1.000
_cell.length_c   1.000
_cell.angle_alpha   90.00
_cell.angle_beta   90.00
_cell.angle_gamma   90.00
#
_symmetry.space_group_name_H-M   'P 1'
#
loop_
_entity.id
_entity.type
_entity.pdbx_description
1 polymer ?
#
loop_
_entity_poly.entity_id
_entity_poly.type
_entity_poly.pdbx_seq_one_letter_code
_entity_poly.pdbx_strand_id
1 'polypeptide(L)'
;CGRCNRSYFTPAALEQHFHDSSLHPNCARCNLGFLDAEALSQVRGSILYVASHYRVSPNHPTCPTCNVGFENTDDFDRHIVSVHPELRCRICDLSFGSAALLEEHYRDSAEHPKCPECQISF
;
A
#
# COMPACT_ATOMS: atom_id res chain seq x y z
N CYS A 1 24.71 -12.63 -6.48
CA CYS A 1 25.08 -11.35 -5.85
C CYS A 1 26.57 -11.06 -6.12
N GLY A 2 26.86 -10.09 -7.00
CA GLY A 2 28.24 -9.70 -7.32
C GLY A 2 29.00 -9.08 -6.14
N ARG A 3 28.32 -8.31 -5.29
CA ARG A 3 28.91 -7.65 -4.11
C ARG A 3 29.35 -8.65 -3.02
N CYS A 4 28.60 -9.74 -2.86
CA CYS A 4 28.92 -10.81 -1.91
C CYS A 4 29.69 -11.97 -2.54
N ASN A 5 30.02 -11.90 -3.84
CA ASN A 5 30.64 -12.97 -4.62
C ASN A 5 29.94 -14.34 -4.45
N ARG A 6 28.59 -14.34 -4.42
CA ARG A 6 27.76 -15.55 -4.27
C ARG A 6 26.89 -15.76 -5.51
N SER A 7 26.76 -17.01 -5.94
CA SER A 7 25.90 -17.42 -7.06
C SER A 7 24.61 -18.05 -6.54
N TYR A 8 23.52 -17.82 -7.26
CA TYR A 8 22.19 -18.36 -6.95
C TYR A 8 21.63 -19.00 -8.21
N PHE A 9 21.03 -20.17 -8.07
CA PHE A 9 20.52 -20.96 -9.19
C PHE A 9 19.12 -20.51 -9.65
N THR A 10 18.42 -19.73 -8.83
CA THR A 10 17.07 -19.22 -9.13
C THR A 10 16.93 -17.74 -8.72
N PRO A 11 16.05 -16.97 -9.38
CA PRO A 11 15.76 -15.59 -8.99
C PRO A 11 15.18 -15.50 -7.58
N ALA A 12 14.32 -16.44 -7.18
CA ALA A 12 13.76 -16.50 -5.84
C ALA A 12 14.84 -16.68 -4.75
N ALA A 13 15.86 -17.50 -5.00
CA ALA A 13 16.97 -17.66 -4.05
C ALA A 13 17.85 -16.40 -3.94
N LEU A 14 17.99 -15.65 -5.03
CA LEU A 14 18.68 -14.36 -5.03
C LEU A 14 17.87 -13.28 -4.28
N GLU A 15 16.56 -13.24 -4.47
CA GLU A 15 15.66 -12.31 -3.79
C GLU A 15 15.61 -12.61 -2.28
N GLN A 16 15.50 -13.88 -1.90
CA GLN A 16 15.59 -14.31 -0.50
C GLN A 16 16.93 -13.93 0.14
N HIS A 17 18.03 -13.97 -0.63
CA HIS A 17 19.32 -13.48 -0.15
C HIS A 17 19.31 -11.98 0.14
N PHE A 18 18.69 -11.16 -0.72
CA PHE A 18 18.58 -9.72 -0.45
C PHE A 18 17.66 -9.41 0.73
N HIS A 19 16.68 -10.27 1.00
CA HIS A 19 15.78 -10.17 2.14
C HIS A 19 16.48 -10.44 3.48
N ASP A 20 17.23 -11.54 3.57
CA ASP A 20 17.86 -12.02 4.81
C ASP A 20 19.19 -11.30 5.14
N SER A 21 19.86 -10.79 4.12
CA SER A 21 21.18 -10.19 4.28
C SER A 21 21.12 -8.76 4.81
N SER A 22 21.61 -8.53 6.02
CA SER A 22 21.81 -7.20 6.60
C SER A 22 22.76 -6.29 5.80
N LEU A 23 23.53 -6.85 4.85
CA LEU A 23 24.40 -6.10 3.94
C LEU A 23 23.65 -5.43 2.78
N HIS A 24 22.38 -5.76 2.58
CA HIS A 24 21.57 -5.28 1.46
C HIS A 24 20.37 -4.48 1.97
N PRO A 25 20.15 -3.26 1.47
CA PRO A 25 18.99 -2.48 1.87
C PRO A 25 17.72 -3.03 1.23
N ASN A 26 16.59 -2.84 1.88
CA ASN A 26 15.29 -3.29 1.42
C ASN A 26 14.23 -2.20 1.62
N CYS A 27 13.08 -2.35 0.96
CA CYS A 27 11.90 -1.56 1.26
C CYS A 27 11.32 -2.00 2.61
N ALA A 28 11.20 -1.09 3.57
CA ALA A 28 10.78 -1.41 4.94
C ALA A 28 9.37 -2.04 5.05
N ARG A 29 8.49 -1.85 4.06
CA ARG A 29 7.12 -2.40 4.09
C ARG A 29 6.99 -3.76 3.39
N CYS A 30 7.54 -3.88 2.18
CA CYS A 30 7.40 -5.11 1.39
C CYS A 30 8.63 -6.02 1.42
N ASN A 31 9.71 -5.57 2.08
CA ASN A 31 11.02 -6.21 2.11
C ASN A 31 11.62 -6.56 0.75
N LEU A 32 11.20 -5.86 -0.32
CA LEU A 32 11.86 -5.97 -1.61
C LEU A 32 13.31 -5.50 -1.45
N GLY A 33 14.26 -6.40 -1.70
CA GLY A 33 15.68 -6.16 -1.47
C GLY A 33 16.39 -5.55 -2.68
N PHE A 34 17.44 -4.78 -2.40
CA PHE A 34 18.24 -4.07 -3.39
C PHE A 34 19.71 -4.41 -3.25
N LEU A 35 20.47 -4.26 -4.34
CA LEU A 35 21.89 -4.57 -4.35
C LEU A 35 22.69 -3.73 -3.34
N ASP A 36 22.35 -2.46 -3.23
CA ASP A 36 23.02 -1.49 -2.37
C ASP A 36 22.18 -0.21 -2.21
N ALA A 37 22.68 0.72 -1.40
CA ALA A 37 21.98 1.96 -1.07
C ALA A 37 21.83 2.91 -2.27
N GLU A 38 22.73 2.87 -3.24
CA GLU A 38 22.64 3.67 -4.46
C GLU A 38 21.52 3.12 -5.35
N ALA A 39 21.47 1.80 -5.54
CA ALA A 39 20.37 1.14 -6.25
C ALA A 39 19.01 1.45 -5.62
N LEU A 40 18.89 1.37 -4.28
CA LEU A 40 17.67 1.78 -3.57
C LEU A 40 17.34 3.27 -3.79
N SER A 41 18.33 4.15 -3.69
CA SER A 41 18.13 5.60 -3.83
C SER A 41 17.69 5.97 -5.25
N GLN A 42 18.28 5.33 -6.26
CA GLN A 42 17.91 5.53 -7.67
C GLN A 42 16.47 5.11 -7.92
N VAL A 43 16.04 3.95 -7.40
CA VAL A 43 14.66 3.51 -7.59
C VAL A 43 13.67 4.38 -6.83
N ARG A 44 14.02 4.88 -5.63
CA ARG A 44 13.19 5.83 -4.86
C ARG A 44 13.07 7.19 -5.56
N GLY A 45 14.10 7.62 -6.30
CA GLY A 45 14.06 8.85 -7.10
C GLY A 45 13.36 8.69 -8.45
N SER A 46 13.16 7.47 -8.93
CA SER A 46 12.54 7.20 -10.23
C SER A 46 11.01 7.15 -10.14
N ILE A 47 10.34 8.22 -10.57
CA ILE A 47 8.87 8.31 -10.52
C ILE A 47 8.16 7.11 -11.17
N LEU A 48 8.67 6.63 -12.30
CA LEU A 48 8.09 5.50 -13.03
C LEU A 48 8.25 4.19 -12.25
N TYR A 49 9.42 3.96 -11.68
CA TYR A 49 9.66 2.76 -10.89
C TYR A 49 8.84 2.78 -9.61
N VAL A 50 8.86 3.89 -8.86
CA VAL A 50 8.12 4.04 -7.60
C VAL A 50 6.62 3.83 -7.81
N ALA A 51 6.04 4.50 -8.82
CA ALA A 51 4.63 4.34 -9.13
C ALA A 51 4.27 2.89 -9.49
N SER A 52 5.12 2.22 -10.27
CA SER A 52 4.93 0.80 -10.57
C SER A 52 5.13 -0.09 -9.35
N HIS A 53 6.11 0.21 -8.50
CA HIS A 53 6.46 -0.57 -7.32
C HIS A 53 5.31 -0.58 -6.33
N TYR A 54 4.78 0.59 -5.98
CA TYR A 54 3.66 0.68 -5.04
C TYR A 54 2.38 0.04 -5.59
N ARG A 55 2.14 0.13 -6.90
CA ARG A 55 0.95 -0.45 -7.53
C ARG A 55 0.97 -1.98 -7.59
N VAL A 56 2.16 -2.57 -7.83
CA VAL A 56 2.30 -4.02 -8.06
C VAL A 56 2.61 -4.78 -6.78
N SER A 57 3.18 -4.11 -5.78
CA SER A 57 3.53 -4.76 -4.51
C SER A 57 2.29 -4.93 -3.62
N PRO A 58 1.95 -6.17 -3.21
CA PRO A 58 0.76 -6.44 -2.40
C PRO A 58 0.84 -5.85 -0.98
N ASN A 59 2.03 -5.43 -0.54
CA ASN A 59 2.26 -4.84 0.78
C ASN A 59 2.17 -3.30 0.77
N HIS A 60 1.92 -2.69 -0.39
CA HIS A 60 1.69 -1.26 -0.55
C HIS A 60 0.19 -0.99 -0.81
N PRO A 61 -0.40 0.02 -0.16
CA PRO A 61 -1.79 0.36 -0.41
C PRO A 61 -1.95 0.88 -1.83
N THR A 62 -2.98 0.38 -2.51
CA THR A 62 -3.33 0.78 -3.87
C THR A 62 -4.79 1.19 -3.90
N CYS A 63 -5.09 2.32 -4.52
CA CYS A 63 -6.46 2.76 -4.71
C CYS A 63 -7.13 1.87 -5.76
N PRO A 64 -8.18 1.11 -5.43
CA PRO A 64 -8.81 0.21 -6.40
C PRO A 64 -9.67 0.98 -7.43
N THR A 65 -10.02 2.24 -7.15
CA THR A 65 -10.82 3.09 -8.07
C THR A 65 -10.00 3.60 -9.25
N CYS A 66 -8.75 4.02 -9.02
CA CYS A 66 -7.88 4.60 -10.06
C CYS A 66 -6.53 3.87 -10.23
N ASN A 67 -6.31 2.79 -9.48
CA ASN A 67 -5.13 1.92 -9.54
C ASN A 67 -3.78 2.64 -9.28
N VAL A 68 -3.81 3.72 -8.50
CA VAL A 68 -2.60 4.41 -8.02
C VAL A 68 -2.09 3.71 -6.76
N GLY A 69 -0.80 3.38 -6.72
CA GLY A 69 -0.14 2.81 -5.55
C GLY A 69 0.53 3.88 -4.69
N PHE A 70 0.56 3.66 -3.38
CA PHE A 70 1.11 4.59 -2.39
C PHE A 70 2.20 3.95 -1.53
N GLU A 71 3.08 4.77 -0.98
CA GLU A 71 4.13 4.29 -0.08
C GLU A 71 3.53 3.69 1.19
N ASN A 72 2.50 4.33 1.74
CA ASN A 72 1.94 4.02 3.04
C ASN A 72 0.44 4.39 3.11
N THR A 73 -0.20 4.03 4.22
CA THR A 73 -1.64 4.22 4.42
C THR A 73 -2.01 5.70 4.51
N ASP A 74 -1.19 6.55 5.14
CA ASP A 74 -1.44 8.00 5.23
C ASP A 74 -1.48 8.68 3.86
N ASP A 75 -0.58 8.30 2.95
CA ASP A 75 -0.57 8.80 1.57
C ASP A 75 -1.80 8.34 0.79
N PHE A 76 -2.23 7.10 1.01
CA PHE A 76 -3.47 6.57 0.45
C PHE A 76 -4.70 7.31 1.00
N ASP A 77 -4.80 7.52 2.31
CA ASP A 77 -5.91 8.22 2.94
C ASP A 77 -6.01 9.67 2.44
N ARG A 78 -4.88 10.36 2.35
CA ARG A 78 -4.82 11.72 1.77
C ARG A 78 -5.26 11.74 0.31
N HIS A 79 -4.90 10.73 -0.47
CA HIS A 79 -5.40 10.56 -1.83
C HIS A 79 -6.92 10.39 -1.86
N ILE A 80 -7.49 9.53 -1.01
CA ILE A 80 -8.95 9.35 -0.93
C ILE A 80 -9.63 10.67 -0.55
N VAL A 81 -9.13 11.39 0.46
CA VAL A 81 -9.69 12.68 0.88
C VAL A 81 -9.72 13.71 -0.26
N SER A 82 -8.68 13.75 -1.10
CA SER A 82 -8.51 14.79 -2.12
C SER A 82 -9.12 14.43 -3.48
N VAL A 83 -9.07 13.15 -3.87
CA VAL A 83 -9.47 12.66 -5.20
C VAL A 83 -10.79 11.89 -5.17
N HIS A 84 -11.06 11.16 -4.09
CA HIS A 84 -12.26 10.33 -3.93
C HIS A 84 -13.02 10.64 -2.63
N PRO A 85 -13.40 11.92 -2.39
CA PRO A 85 -14.05 12.32 -1.14
C PRO A 85 -15.39 11.59 -0.89
N GLU A 86 -15.99 11.01 -1.93
CA GLU A 86 -17.17 10.15 -1.85
C GLU A 86 -16.92 8.79 -1.17
N LEU A 87 -15.65 8.35 -1.07
CA LEU A 87 -15.27 7.07 -0.45
C LEU A 87 -14.87 7.22 1.02
N ARG A 88 -15.04 8.41 1.59
CA ARG A 88 -14.73 8.72 2.99
C ARG A 88 -16.01 8.78 3.82
N CYS A 89 -16.02 8.10 4.96
CA CYS A 89 -17.09 8.28 5.94
C CYS A 89 -17.01 9.68 6.54
N ARG A 90 -18.11 10.42 6.55
CA ARG A 90 -18.15 11.79 7.09
C ARG A 90 -18.32 11.87 8.60
N ILE A 91 -18.58 10.74 9.24
CA ILE A 91 -18.83 10.64 10.69
C ILE A 91 -17.55 10.27 11.43
N CYS A 92 -16.85 9.22 10.99
CA CYS A 92 -15.63 8.72 11.65
C CYS A 92 -14.35 8.94 10.83
N ASP A 93 -14.43 9.66 9.70
CA ASP A 93 -13.31 10.03 8.85
C ASP A 93 -12.51 8.89 8.21
N LEU A 94 -12.97 7.64 8.35
CA LEU A 94 -12.36 6.45 7.73
C LEU A 94 -12.52 6.49 6.20
N SER A 95 -11.44 6.14 5.51
CA SER A 95 -11.38 6.03 4.04
C SER A 95 -11.59 4.59 3.60
N PHE A 96 -12.38 4.38 2.56
CA PHE A 96 -12.70 3.05 2.03
C PHE A 96 -12.18 2.87 0.62
N GLY A 97 -11.85 1.62 0.29
CA GLY A 97 -11.41 1.27 -1.06
C GLY A 97 -12.53 1.35 -2.09
N SER A 98 -13.80 1.24 -1.70
CA SER A 98 -14.91 1.27 -2.65
C SER A 98 -16.19 1.78 -2.01
N ALA A 99 -17.11 2.25 -2.85
CA ALA A 99 -18.43 2.67 -2.40
C ALA A 99 -19.17 1.53 -1.69
N ALA A 100 -19.05 0.29 -2.19
CA ALA A 100 -19.68 -0.87 -1.56
C ALA A 100 -19.18 -1.11 -0.13
N LEU A 101 -17.88 -0.95 0.13
CA LEU A 101 -17.30 -1.09 1.46
C LEU A 101 -17.71 0.05 2.40
N LEU A 102 -17.83 1.28 1.87
CA LEU A 102 -18.35 2.40 2.64
C LEU A 102 -19.83 2.19 3.03
N GLU A 103 -20.65 1.68 2.11
CA GLU A 103 -22.06 1.36 2.38
C GLU A 103 -22.21 0.23 3.38
N GLU A 104 -21.36 -0.81 3.30
CA GLU A 104 -21.29 -1.87 4.30
C GLU A 104 -20.91 -1.33 5.67
N HIS A 105 -19.89 -0.45 5.73
CA HIS A 105 -19.51 0.25 6.95
C HIS A 105 -20.65 1.05 7.55
N TYR A 106 -21.37 1.84 6.72
CA TYR A 106 -22.55 2.54 7.21
C TYR A 106 -23.58 1.58 7.77
N ARG A 107 -23.83 0.42 7.15
CA ARG A 107 -24.82 -0.54 7.65
C ARG A 107 -24.44 -1.22 8.96
N ASP A 108 -23.18 -1.61 9.12
CA ASP A 108 -22.72 -2.47 10.23
C ASP A 108 -22.19 -1.66 11.43
N SER A 109 -21.72 -0.43 11.20
CA SER A 109 -21.10 0.39 12.24
C SER A 109 -22.07 0.68 13.40
N ALA A 110 -21.70 0.20 14.59
CA ALA A 110 -22.38 0.50 15.84
C ALA A 110 -22.07 1.92 16.36
N GLU A 111 -20.98 2.51 15.87
CA GLU A 111 -20.54 3.88 16.19
C GLU A 111 -21.38 4.93 15.45
N HIS A 112 -22.17 4.50 14.45
CA HIS A 112 -23.01 5.37 13.65
C HIS A 112 -24.47 5.37 14.15
N PRO A 113 -25.15 6.53 14.09
CA PRO A 113 -26.54 6.63 14.45
C PRO A 113 -27.39 5.71 13.57
N LYS A 114 -28.21 4.89 14.22
CA LYS A 114 -29.22 4.06 13.55
C LYS A 114 -30.49 4.85 13.35
N CYS A 115 -31.10 4.71 12.17
CA CYS A 115 -32.46 5.15 11.97
C CYS A 115 -33.38 4.38 12.92
N PRO A 116 -34.14 5.06 13.80
CA PRO A 116 -35.00 4.38 14.77
C PRO A 116 -36.11 3.54 14.12
N GLU A 117 -36.54 3.90 12.91
CA GLU A 117 -37.64 3.23 12.19
C GLU A 117 -37.19 1.99 11.42
N CYS A 118 -36.03 2.03 10.75
CA CYS A 118 -35.54 0.93 9.90
C CYS A 118 -34.27 0.24 10.42
N GLN A 119 -33.68 0.72 11.52
CA GLN A 119 -32.50 0.17 12.20
C GLN A 119 -31.22 0.11 11.34
N ILE A 120 -31.20 0.84 10.22
CA ILE A 120 -30.02 0.99 9.36
C ILE A 120 -29.16 2.12 9.92
N SER A 121 -27.88 1.84 10.13
CA SER A 121 -26.86 2.83 10.48
C SER A 121 -26.51 3.70 9.25
N PHE A 122 -26.31 5.02 9.44
CA PHE A 122 -25.97 6.00 8.39
C PHE A 122 -25.02 7.09 8.91
#